data_AF-A0A382I0E7-F1
#
_entry.id   AF-A0A382I0E7-F1
#
_cell.length_a   1.000
_cell.length_b   1.000
_cell.length_c   1.000
_cell.angle_alpha   90.00
_cell.angle_beta   90.00
_cell.angle_gamma   90.00
#
_symmetry.space_group_name_H-M   'P 1'
#
loop_
_entity.id
_entity.type
_entity.pdbx_description
1 polymer ?
#
loop_
_entity_poly.entity_id
_entity_poly.type
_entity_poly.pdbx_seq_one_letter_code
_entity_poly.pdbx_strand_id
1 'polypeptide(L)'
;GVDAIIAKIDKAAHSYPHVQDYSTYPGPNSNTFIAHIGREVPELKLDLPPTAIGKDYLGSSFINKTSSGTGFQFSLGGLLGILASWEVGLEINILGLVFGIDPMDPAIKLPFIGRIGPAHAGIPKNIGNKELDN
;
A
#
# COMPACT_ATOMS: atom_id res chain seq x y z
N GLY A 1 -11.00 9.49 17.26
CA GLY A 1 -11.56 8.22 17.77
C GLY A 1 -11.73 7.25 16.61
N VAL A 2 -11.99 5.97 16.90
CA VAL A 2 -12.12 4.90 15.89
C VAL A 2 -13.24 5.21 14.87
N ASP A 3 -14.39 5.70 15.33
CA ASP A 3 -15.54 6.02 14.46
C ASP A 3 -15.19 7.04 13.36
N ALA A 4 -14.34 8.01 13.68
CA ALA A 4 -13.89 9.01 12.72
C ALA A 4 -13.01 8.40 11.61
N ILE A 5 -12.19 7.38 11.94
CA ILE A 5 -11.38 6.67 10.95
C ILE A 5 -12.28 5.79 10.07
N ILE A 6 -13.24 5.08 10.67
CA ILE A 6 -14.22 4.27 9.93
C ILE A 6 -14.98 5.14 8.92
N ALA A 7 -15.49 6.30 9.33
CA ALA A 7 -16.18 7.23 8.44
C ALA A 7 -15.28 7.74 7.28
N LYS A 8 -13.99 7.95 7.54
CA LYS A 8 -13.01 8.33 6.49
C LYS A 8 -12.78 7.19 5.51
N ILE A 9 -12.65 5.96 5.99
CA ILE A 9 -12.49 4.77 5.13
C ILE A 9 -13.72 4.60 4.25
N ASP A 10 -14.92 4.70 4.82
CA ASP A 10 -16.17 4.60 4.06
C ASP A 10 -16.24 5.66 2.95
N LYS A 11 -15.92 6.92 3.28
CA LYS A 11 -15.84 8.00 2.30
C LYS A 11 -14.79 7.72 1.21
N ALA A 12 -13.61 7.22 1.59
CA ALA A 12 -12.53 6.89 0.66
C ALA A 12 -12.92 5.73 -0.27
N ALA A 13 -13.64 4.74 0.24
CA ALA A 13 -14.15 3.63 -0.57
C ALA A 13 -15.13 4.13 -1.64
N HIS A 14 -16.04 5.04 -1.26
CA HIS A 14 -17.01 5.64 -2.19
C HIS A 14 -16.38 6.64 -3.18
N SER A 15 -15.21 7.20 -2.89
CA SER A 15 -14.52 8.15 -3.77
C SER A 15 -13.56 7.49 -4.77
N TYR A 16 -13.41 6.17 -4.73
CA TYR A 16 -12.52 5.45 -5.62
C TYR A 16 -12.95 5.62 -7.08
N PRO A 17 -12.09 6.11 -7.99
CA PRO A 17 -12.50 6.52 -9.34
C PRO A 17 -12.87 5.36 -10.28
N HIS A 18 -12.52 4.12 -9.94
CA HIS A 18 -12.70 2.95 -10.79
C HIS A 18 -13.71 1.95 -10.21
N VAL A 19 -14.87 2.44 -9.77
CA VAL A 19 -15.91 1.60 -9.13
C VAL A 19 -16.44 0.50 -10.06
N GLN A 20 -16.46 0.74 -11.37
CA GLN A 20 -17.05 -0.16 -12.37
C GLN A 20 -16.00 -0.81 -13.30
N ASP A 21 -14.72 -0.51 -13.11
CA ASP A 21 -13.64 -0.98 -13.96
C ASP A 21 -12.72 -1.92 -13.17
N TYR A 22 -12.40 -3.06 -13.77
CA TYR A 22 -11.45 -4.01 -13.18
C TYR A 22 -10.57 -4.61 -14.27
N SER A 23 -9.26 -4.59 -14.05
CA SER A 23 -8.23 -5.21 -14.89
C SER A 23 -7.25 -5.95 -14.00
N THR A 24 -6.79 -7.13 -14.42
CA THR A 24 -5.80 -7.88 -13.62
C THR A 24 -4.49 -7.09 -13.48
N TYR A 25 -3.90 -6.69 -14.62
CA TYR A 25 -2.71 -5.84 -14.72
C TYR A 25 -2.40 -5.56 -16.21
N PRO A 26 -1.99 -4.33 -16.60
CA PRO A 26 -2.05 -3.10 -15.84
C PRO A 26 -3.48 -2.55 -15.75
N GLY A 27 -3.79 -1.81 -14.68
CA GLY A 27 -5.07 -1.11 -14.53
C GLY A 27 -5.65 -1.18 -13.11
N PRO A 28 -6.90 -0.70 -12.95
CA PRO A 28 -7.63 -0.74 -11.69
C PRO A 28 -7.89 -2.16 -11.21
N ASN A 29 -7.64 -2.43 -9.93
CA ASN A 29 -7.93 -3.70 -9.25
C ASN A 29 -8.06 -3.50 -7.72
N SER A 30 -8.17 -4.60 -6.97
CA SER A 30 -8.30 -4.55 -5.50
C SER A 30 -7.09 -3.90 -4.81
N ASN A 31 -5.86 -4.06 -5.32
CA ASN A 31 -4.67 -3.45 -4.73
C ASN A 31 -4.65 -1.94 -4.97
N THR A 32 -5.08 -1.46 -6.14
CA THR A 32 -5.23 -0.02 -6.39
C THR A 32 -6.29 0.61 -5.50
N PHE A 33 -7.35 -0.13 -5.18
CA PHE A 33 -8.38 0.30 -4.25
C PHE A 33 -7.85 0.44 -2.83
N ILE A 34 -7.12 -0.56 -2.32
CA ILE A 34 -6.48 -0.47 -1.00
C ILE A 34 -5.45 0.66 -0.95
N ALA A 35 -4.67 0.83 -2.01
CA ALA A 35 -3.72 1.93 -2.11
C ALA A 35 -4.42 3.30 -2.15
N HIS A 36 -5.59 3.40 -2.80
CA HIS A 36 -6.45 4.60 -2.78
C HIS A 36 -6.96 4.91 -1.37
N ILE A 37 -7.50 3.92 -0.66
CA ILE A 37 -7.92 4.09 0.75
C ILE A 37 -6.76 4.60 1.60
N GLY A 38 -5.58 4.00 1.49
CA GLY A 38 -4.41 4.43 2.25
C GLY A 38 -3.99 5.88 1.97
N ARG A 39 -4.07 6.31 0.69
CA ARG A 39 -3.78 7.70 0.30
C ARG A 39 -4.79 8.70 0.88
N GLU A 40 -6.07 8.34 0.87
CA GLU A 40 -7.16 9.19 1.38
C GLU A 40 -7.26 9.18 2.92
N VAL A 41 -6.78 8.11 3.57
CA VAL A 41 -6.79 7.93 5.03
C VAL A 41 -5.36 7.65 5.54
N PRO A 42 -4.48 8.67 5.52
CA PRO A 42 -3.05 8.50 5.85
C PRO A 42 -2.80 8.06 7.29
N GLU A 43 -3.79 8.20 8.19
CA GLU A 43 -3.71 7.70 9.56
C GLU A 43 -3.54 6.17 9.63
N LEU A 44 -3.91 5.45 8.56
CA LEU A 44 -3.71 4.01 8.47
C LEU A 44 -2.26 3.60 8.19
N LYS A 45 -1.46 4.52 7.65
CA LYS A 45 -0.04 4.29 7.33
C LYS A 45 0.21 2.99 6.54
N LEU A 46 -0.62 2.72 5.52
CA LEU A 46 -0.59 1.44 4.82
C LEU A 46 0.71 1.24 4.03
N ASP A 47 1.50 0.24 4.43
CA ASP A 47 2.56 -0.36 3.64
C ASP A 47 2.02 -1.61 2.92
N LEU A 48 1.70 -1.46 1.63
CA LEU A 48 1.21 -2.58 0.84
C LEU A 48 2.38 -3.52 0.48
N PRO A 49 2.17 -4.85 0.48
CA PRO A 49 3.21 -5.80 0.09
C PRO A 49 3.80 -5.51 -1.29
N PRO A 50 5.10 -5.75 -1.53
CA PRO A 50 5.69 -5.62 -2.86
C PRO A 50 5.11 -6.63 -3.88
N THR A 51 4.42 -7.67 -3.40
CA THR A 51 3.68 -8.64 -4.22
C THR A 51 2.27 -8.17 -4.61
N ALA A 52 1.81 -7.01 -4.13
CA ALA A 52 0.50 -6.46 -4.46
C ALA A 52 0.52 -5.80 -5.85
N ILE A 53 0.46 -6.65 -6.89
CA ILE A 53 0.51 -6.23 -8.30
C ILE A 53 -0.57 -5.18 -8.59
N GLY A 54 -0.15 -4.07 -9.20
CA GLY A 54 -1.01 -2.95 -9.55
C GLY A 54 -1.11 -1.86 -8.48
N LYS A 55 -0.59 -2.04 -7.25
CA LYS A 55 -0.68 -1.01 -6.17
C LYS A 55 -0.20 0.40 -6.58
N ASP A 56 0.72 0.46 -7.55
CA ASP A 56 1.32 1.70 -8.05
C ASP A 56 0.58 2.30 -9.25
N TYR A 57 -0.52 1.71 -9.73
CA TYR A 57 -1.32 2.33 -10.79
C TYR A 57 -2.03 3.58 -10.26
N LEU A 58 -1.85 4.69 -10.99
CA LEU A 58 -2.33 6.03 -10.60
C LEU A 58 -3.40 6.59 -11.55
N GLY A 59 -4.01 5.74 -12.40
CA GLY A 59 -4.95 6.20 -13.41
C GLY A 59 -4.26 7.10 -14.45
N SER A 60 -4.84 8.28 -14.68
CA SER A 60 -4.29 9.30 -15.58
C SER A 60 -3.17 10.15 -14.98
N SER A 61 -2.90 10.02 -13.67
CA SER A 61 -1.85 10.77 -12.99
C SER A 61 -0.52 10.04 -13.06
N PHE A 62 0.59 10.80 -13.10
CA PHE A 62 1.94 10.23 -13.01
C PHE A 62 2.55 10.32 -11.63
N ILE A 63 2.09 11.25 -10.79
CA ILE A 63 2.64 11.51 -9.45
C ILE A 63 1.48 11.55 -8.47
N ASN A 64 1.66 10.90 -7.31
CA ASN A 64 0.73 10.99 -6.20
C ASN A 64 1.47 10.77 -4.86
N LYS A 65 0.76 10.94 -3.74
CA LYS A 65 1.22 10.45 -2.44
C LYS A 65 1.26 8.92 -2.44
N THR A 66 2.11 8.38 -1.59
CA THR A 66 2.16 6.94 -1.29
C THR A 66 0.92 6.47 -0.53
N SER A 67 0.66 5.16 -0.52
CA SER A 67 -0.44 4.54 0.24
C SER A 67 -0.36 4.77 1.74
N SER A 68 0.80 5.11 2.29
CA SER A 68 0.95 5.49 3.69
C SER A 68 0.73 6.99 3.94
N GLY A 69 0.69 7.81 2.89
CA GLY A 69 0.58 9.27 2.98
C GLY A 69 1.86 10.00 3.42
N THR A 70 2.94 9.28 3.74
CA THR A 70 4.20 9.84 4.29
C THR A 70 5.31 10.00 3.24
N GLY A 71 4.94 10.06 1.96
CA GLY A 71 5.88 10.24 0.86
C GLY A 71 5.22 10.33 -0.50
N PHE A 72 6.00 10.27 -1.56
CA PHE A 72 5.54 10.40 -2.94
C PHE A 72 5.91 9.19 -3.80
N GLN A 73 5.08 8.96 -4.82
CA GLN A 73 5.35 7.97 -5.86
C GLN A 73 5.16 8.60 -7.23
N PHE A 74 6.02 8.19 -8.15
CA PHE A 74 5.86 8.37 -9.58
C PHE A 74 5.51 7.01 -10.21
N SER A 75 4.57 6.98 -11.15
CA SER A 75 4.18 5.77 -11.85
C SER A 75 3.68 6.08 -13.26
N LEU A 76 4.22 5.36 -14.23
CA LEU A 76 3.81 5.37 -15.62
C LEU A 76 2.82 4.21 -15.84
N GLY A 77 1.53 4.48 -15.62
CA GLY A 77 0.45 3.51 -15.85
C GLY A 77 0.58 2.20 -15.06
N GLY A 78 1.28 2.21 -13.91
CA GLY A 78 1.55 1.00 -13.12
C GLY A 78 2.61 0.06 -13.72
N LEU A 79 3.24 0.45 -14.85
CA LEU A 79 4.26 -0.34 -15.54
C LEU A 79 5.67 -0.01 -15.06
N LEU A 80 5.96 1.27 -14.84
CA LEU A 80 7.27 1.72 -14.36
C LEU A 80 7.06 2.77 -13.28
N GLY A 81 7.71 2.64 -12.14
CA GLY A 81 7.51 3.60 -11.05
C GLY A 81 8.63 3.61 -10.03
N ILE A 82 8.67 4.71 -9.27
CA ILE A 82 9.54 4.89 -8.12
C ILE A 82 8.67 5.41 -6.98
N LEU A 83 8.89 4.88 -5.79
CA LEU A 83 8.17 5.27 -4.58
C LEU A 83 9.19 5.56 -3.49
N ALA A 84 9.07 6.71 -2.82
CA ALA A 84 9.87 7.05 -1.65
C ALA A 84 8.95 7.54 -0.53
N SER A 85 9.00 6.87 0.61
CA SER A 85 8.16 7.17 1.77
C SER A 85 8.83 6.73 3.07
N TRP A 86 8.47 7.40 4.17
CA TRP A 86 9.00 7.07 5.48
C TRP A 86 8.49 5.72 6.02
N GLU A 87 7.23 5.39 5.73
CA GLU A 87 6.59 4.16 6.23
C GLU A 87 6.78 2.98 5.27
N VAL A 88 7.03 3.24 3.99
CA VAL A 88 7.19 2.19 2.95
C VAL A 88 8.66 1.96 2.58
N GLY A 89 9.50 2.98 2.70
CA GLY A 89 10.88 2.96 2.20
C GLY A 89 11.01 3.42 0.75
N LEU A 90 12.06 2.95 0.08
CA LEU A 90 12.34 3.22 -1.33
C LEU A 90 11.99 1.98 -2.16
N GLU A 91 11.11 2.13 -3.14
CA GLU A 91 10.75 1.06 -4.07
C GLU A 91 10.89 1.51 -5.53
N ILE A 92 11.21 0.54 -6.38
CA ILE A 92 11.21 0.65 -7.84
C ILE A 92 10.31 -0.46 -8.35
N ASN A 93 9.31 -0.09 -9.16
CA ASN A 93 8.41 -1.01 -9.82
C ASN A 93 8.78 -1.09 -11.31
N ILE A 94 9.06 -2.30 -11.79
CA ILE A 94 9.28 -2.60 -13.20
C ILE A 94 8.35 -3.73 -13.61
N LEU A 95 7.35 -3.42 -14.43
CA LEU A 95 6.36 -4.35 -14.97
C LEU A 95 5.66 -5.17 -13.87
N GLY A 96 5.39 -4.56 -12.72
CA GLY A 96 4.77 -5.19 -11.55
C GLY A 96 5.76 -5.87 -10.61
N LEU A 97 7.05 -5.92 -10.97
CA LEU A 97 8.12 -6.40 -10.11
C LEU A 97 8.62 -5.27 -9.23
N VAL A 98 8.29 -5.35 -7.95
CA VAL A 98 8.68 -4.34 -6.96
C VAL A 98 9.95 -4.78 -6.26
N PHE A 99 10.98 -3.94 -6.37
CA PHE A 99 12.23 -4.03 -5.63
C PHE A 99 12.29 -2.87 -4.65
N GLY A 100 12.74 -3.10 -3.42
CA GLY A 100 12.85 -2.01 -2.48
C GLY A 100 13.67 -2.30 -1.26
N ILE A 101 13.89 -1.24 -0.49
CA ILE A 101 14.53 -1.26 0.81
C ILE A 101 13.71 -0.43 1.78
N ASP A 102 13.60 -0.92 3.01
CA ASP A 102 13.00 -0.21 4.13
C ASP A 102 14.11 0.10 5.14
N PRO A 103 14.60 1.36 5.19
CA PRO A 103 15.65 1.75 6.12
C PRO A 103 15.18 1.86 7.57
N MET A 104 13.88 2.09 7.79
CA MET A 104 13.33 2.30 9.14
C MET A 104 13.07 0.99 9.85
N ASP A 105 12.57 0.00 9.12
CA ASP A 105 12.55 -1.39 9.56
C ASP A 105 13.44 -2.24 8.63
N PRO A 106 14.76 -2.32 8.89
CA PRO A 106 15.78 -2.88 7.99
C PRO A 106 15.33 -4.13 7.24
N ALA A 107 14.83 -3.93 6.02
CA ALA A 107 14.29 -5.01 5.21
C ALA A 107 14.52 -4.77 3.73
N ILE A 108 14.58 -5.88 3.00
CA ILE A 108 14.66 -5.90 1.54
C ILE A 108 13.30 -6.38 1.03
N LYS A 109 12.75 -5.68 0.05
CA LYS A 109 11.52 -6.03 -0.65
C LYS A 109 11.89 -6.60 -2.01
N LEU A 110 11.53 -7.86 -2.25
CA LEU A 110 11.81 -8.56 -3.49
C LEU A 110 10.51 -9.01 -4.17
N PRO A 111 10.48 -9.03 -5.52
CA PRO A 111 9.36 -9.61 -6.24
C PRO A 111 9.26 -11.10 -5.89
N PHE A 112 8.02 -11.62 -5.88
CA PHE A 112 7.66 -13.01 -5.57
C PHE A 112 7.90 -13.46 -4.12
N ILE A 113 8.96 -12.98 -3.47
CA ILE A 113 9.35 -13.39 -2.11
C ILE A 113 8.67 -12.52 -1.05
N GLY A 114 8.44 -11.23 -1.36
CA GLY A 114 7.88 -10.28 -0.39
C GLY A 114 8.95 -9.50 0.36
N ARG A 115 8.62 -9.06 1.57
CA ARG A 115 9.53 -8.34 2.47
C ARG A 115 10.35 -9.34 3.30
N ILE A 116 11.68 -9.23 3.25
CA ILE A 116 12.64 -10.03 4.00
C ILE A 116 13.38 -9.12 4.97
N GLY A 117 13.23 -9.37 6.26
CA GLY A 117 13.87 -8.61 7.33
C GLY A 117 13.29 -8.98 8.69
N PRO A 118 13.71 -8.32 9.78
CA PRO A 118 13.10 -8.48 11.08
C PRO A 118 11.59 -8.23 11.02
N ALA A 119 10.85 -8.79 11.98
CA ALA A 119 9.42 -8.52 12.13
C ALA A 119 9.19 -7.01 12.14
N HIS A 120 8.30 -6.54 11.26
CA HIS A 120 7.95 -5.13 11.12
C HIS A 120 7.51 -4.58 12.49
N ALA A 121 8.02 -3.42 12.88
CA ALA A 121 7.78 -2.87 14.22
C ALA A 121 6.28 -2.56 14.46
N GLY A 122 5.49 -2.46 13.38
CA GLY A 122 4.03 -2.30 13.39
C GLY A 122 3.21 -3.59 13.40
N ILE A 123 3.81 -4.79 13.30
CA ILE A 123 3.05 -6.03 13.52
C ILE A 123 2.81 -6.17 15.03
N PRO A 124 1.55 -6.27 15.51
CA PRO A 124 1.29 -6.61 16.89
C PRO A 124 1.94 -7.95 17.20
N LYS A 125 2.97 -7.93 18.05
CA LYS A 125 3.59 -9.14 18.59
C LYS A 125 2.51 -9.89 19.38
N ASN A 126 2.03 -11.00 18.84
CA ASN A 126 1.28 -12.03 19.55
C ASN A 126 0.04 -11.48 20.31
N ILE A 127 -1.16 -11.58 19.70
CA ILE A 127 -2.37 -11.69 20.52
C ILE A 127 -2.31 -13.09 21.12
N GLY A 128 -1.58 -13.22 22.23
CA GLY A 128 -1.57 -14.44 23.02
C GLY A 128 -3.01 -14.81 23.34
N ASN A 129 -3.35 -16.06 23.03
CA ASN A 129 -4.61 -16.71 23.39
C ASN A 129 -5.10 -16.23 24.76
N LYS A 130 -6.10 -15.36 24.77
CA LYS A 130 -7.07 -15.31 25.84
C LYS A 130 -8.38 -15.75 25.23
N GLU A 131 -8.74 -16.97 25.60
CA GLU A 131 -10.07 -17.55 25.53
C GLU A 131 -11.16 -16.48 25.48
N LEU A 132 -11.95 -16.53 24.41
CA LEU A 132 -13.31 -16.02 24.41
C LEU A 132 -14.18 -17.02 25.18
N ASP A 133 -13.89 -17.21 26.47
CA ASP A 133 -14.78 -17.89 27.42
C ASP A 133 -15.07 -16.93 28.56
N ASN A 134 -16.17 -16.19 28.43
CA ASN A 134 -17.19 -15.85 29.44
C ASN A 134 -18.12 -14.76 28.89
#